data_AF-A0A2N6CJ72-F1
#
_entry.id   AF-A0A2N6CJ72-F1
#
_cell.length_a   1.000
_cell.length_b   1.000
_cell.length_c   1.000
_cell.angle_alpha   90.00
_cell.angle_beta   90.00
_cell.angle_gamma   90.00
#
_symmetry.space_group_name_H-M   'P 1'
#
loop_
_entity.id
_entity.type
_entity.pdbx_description
1 polymer ?
#
loop_
_entity_poly.entity_id
_entity_poly.type
_entity_poly.pdbx_seq_one_letter_code
_entity_poly.pdbx_strand_id
1 'polypeptide(L)'
;MDTARLERQMHAQRVRVERMLTGAMSRFSVQPEFKVTRGRVRDELRREAQSADLVVVGRSPSQAGARCWMGIRLGSLAAEINGILAFVQDAWLTGKSVALVYDGTECASRCLALAQRIAANENLPMVAVLVGNPRDCSRWQAALGSDSAAPRVRQWHGLETPRLGDLPDVVRAANARVIVLPGHLEKQRPELIESLLRQLECSIVAVGEGPETAATAHRR
;
A
#
# COMPACT_ATOMS: atom_id res chain seq x y z
N MET A 1 -6.37 -27.73 -29.77
CA MET A 1 -7.08 -26.55 -29.22
C MET A 1 -7.22 -25.52 -30.31
N ASP A 2 -8.42 -24.96 -30.51
CA ASP A 2 -8.72 -24.03 -31.60
C ASP A 2 -8.29 -22.60 -31.23
N THR A 3 -7.16 -22.15 -31.79
CA THR A 3 -6.53 -20.85 -31.54
C THR A 3 -7.46 -19.67 -31.86
N ALA A 4 -8.27 -19.80 -32.91
CA ALA A 4 -9.22 -18.76 -33.33
C ALA A 4 -10.35 -18.54 -32.31
N ARG A 5 -10.68 -19.55 -31.51
CA ARG A 5 -11.67 -19.44 -30.42
C ARG A 5 -11.07 -18.71 -29.21
N LEU A 6 -9.82 -19.01 -28.88
CA LEU A 6 -9.10 -18.35 -27.79
C LEU A 6 -8.86 -16.86 -28.07
N GLU A 7 -8.47 -16.51 -29.28
CA GLU A 7 -8.27 -15.11 -29.70
C GLU A 7 -9.57 -14.31 -29.62
N ARG A 8 -10.69 -14.88 -30.08
CA ARG A 8 -12.02 -14.25 -29.96
C ARG A 8 -12.43 -14.06 -28.50
N GLN A 9 -12.17 -15.03 -27.64
CA GLN A 9 -12.44 -14.90 -26.19
C GLN A 9 -11.61 -13.80 -25.55
N MET A 10 -10.31 -13.74 -25.83
CA MET A 10 -9.41 -12.70 -25.31
C MET A 10 -9.81 -11.31 -25.81
N HIS A 11 -10.18 -11.19 -27.09
CA HIS A 11 -10.66 -9.93 -27.65
C HIS A 11 -11.97 -9.47 -27.00
N ALA A 12 -12.94 -10.38 -26.84
CA ALA A 12 -14.20 -10.06 -26.18
C ALA A 12 -13.99 -9.65 -24.71
N GLN A 13 -13.10 -10.33 -23.99
CA GLN A 13 -12.74 -9.98 -22.61
C GLN A 13 -12.08 -8.60 -22.55
N ARG A 14 -11.17 -8.29 -23.48
CA ARG A 14 -10.52 -6.98 -23.60
C ARG A 14 -11.56 -5.85 -23.72
N VAL A 15 -12.44 -5.95 -24.71
CA VAL A 15 -13.47 -4.94 -24.98
C VAL A 15 -14.42 -4.77 -23.79
N ARG A 16 -14.74 -5.88 -23.10
CA ARG A 16 -15.59 -5.83 -21.90
C ARG A 16 -14.93 -5.06 -20.76
N VAL A 17 -13.68 -5.37 -20.44
CA VAL A 17 -12.94 -4.71 -19.34
C VAL A 17 -12.74 -3.23 -19.65
N GLU A 18 -12.35 -2.90 -20.88
CA GLU A 18 -12.18 -1.53 -21.35
C GLU A 18 -13.47 -0.70 -21.18
N ARG A 19 -14.62 -1.22 -21.63
CA ARG A 19 -15.91 -0.55 -21.45
C ARG A 19 -16.29 -0.37 -19.98
N MET A 20 -16.02 -1.36 -19.14
CA MET A 20 -16.28 -1.26 -17.70
C MET A 20 -15.43 -0.17 -17.06
N LEU A 21 -14.15 -0.08 -17.43
CA LEU A 21 -13.24 0.96 -16.94
C LEU A 21 -13.70 2.34 -17.39
N THR A 22 -13.99 2.54 -18.67
CA THR A 22 -14.49 3.82 -19.19
C THR A 22 -15.80 4.23 -18.53
N GLY A 23 -16.73 3.29 -18.36
CA GLY A 23 -17.99 3.53 -17.66
C GLY A 23 -17.80 3.93 -16.20
N ALA A 24 -16.88 3.29 -15.48
CA ALA A 24 -16.57 3.63 -14.09
C ALA A 24 -15.90 5.01 -13.97
N MET A 25 -14.90 5.30 -14.82
CA MET A 25 -14.08 6.51 -14.74
C MET A 25 -14.78 7.77 -15.25
N SER A 26 -15.71 7.64 -16.19
CA SER A 26 -16.50 8.77 -16.70
C SER A 26 -17.28 9.51 -15.59
N ARG A 27 -17.65 8.81 -14.52
CA ARG A 27 -18.33 9.39 -13.35
C ARG A 27 -17.45 10.32 -12.52
N PHE A 28 -16.13 10.19 -12.66
CA PHE A 28 -15.14 10.90 -11.85
C PHE A 28 -14.31 11.89 -12.68
N SER A 29 -14.70 12.15 -13.94
CA SER A 29 -13.95 13.00 -14.87
C SER A 29 -12.48 12.59 -15.03
N VAL A 30 -12.18 11.30 -14.83
CA VAL A 30 -10.85 10.73 -15.04
C VAL A 30 -10.76 10.23 -16.48
N GLN A 31 -9.69 10.60 -17.19
CA GLN A 31 -9.40 10.05 -18.51
C GLN A 31 -8.75 8.67 -18.35
N PRO A 32 -9.43 7.57 -18.74
CA PRO A 32 -8.89 6.24 -18.58
C PRO A 32 -7.98 5.89 -19.77
N GLU A 33 -6.82 5.31 -19.48
CA GLU A 33 -6.04 4.56 -20.47
C GLU A 33 -6.17 3.06 -20.16
N PHE A 34 -6.48 2.27 -21.18
CA PHE A 34 -6.54 0.82 -21.06
C PHE A 34 -5.44 0.17 -21.90
N LYS A 35 -4.55 -0.57 -21.24
CA LYS A 35 -3.40 -1.22 -21.86
C LYS A 35 -3.42 -2.72 -21.59
N VAL A 36 -3.09 -3.50 -22.61
CA VAL A 36 -2.84 -4.95 -22.49
C VAL A 36 -1.39 -5.21 -22.84
N THR A 37 -0.65 -5.78 -21.90
CA THR A 37 0.74 -6.17 -22.09
C THR A 37 0.88 -7.69 -22.10
N ARG A 38 1.95 -8.19 -22.72
CA ARG A 38 2.34 -9.60 -22.67
C ARG A 38 3.68 -9.69 -21.97
N GLY A 39 3.77 -10.51 -20.94
CA GLY A 39 4.99 -10.67 -20.17
C GLY A 39 4.72 -11.27 -18.80
N ARG A 40 5.75 -11.30 -17.97
CA ARG A 40 5.62 -11.64 -16.55
C ARG A 40 4.94 -10.47 -15.85
N VAL A 41 3.82 -10.72 -15.17
CA VAL A 41 2.98 -9.68 -14.54
C VAL A 41 3.80 -8.75 -13.64
N ARG A 42 4.69 -9.30 -12.79
CA ARG A 42 5.55 -8.49 -11.91
C ARG A 42 6.48 -7.56 -12.71
N ASP A 43 7.09 -8.06 -13.78
CA ASP A 43 8.07 -7.28 -14.56
C ASP A 43 7.39 -6.14 -15.33
N GLU A 44 6.24 -6.41 -15.94
CA GLU A 44 5.45 -5.39 -16.62
C GLU A 44 4.84 -4.40 -15.63
N LEU A 45 4.31 -4.86 -14.49
CA LEU A 45 3.80 -3.97 -13.44
C LEU A 45 4.89 -3.08 -12.87
N ARG A 46 6.08 -3.63 -12.60
CA ARG A 46 7.24 -2.85 -12.15
C ARG A 46 7.61 -1.76 -13.16
N ARG A 47 7.62 -2.09 -14.46
CA ARG A 47 7.94 -1.13 -15.51
C ARG A 47 6.93 0.02 -15.54
N GLU A 48 5.64 -0.28 -15.53
CA GLU A 48 4.60 0.77 -15.53
C GLU A 48 4.59 1.56 -14.19
N ALA A 49 4.89 0.89 -13.08
CA ALA A 49 4.96 1.51 -11.76
C ALA A 49 6.08 2.56 -11.63
N GLN A 50 7.15 2.46 -12.44
CA GLN A 50 8.22 3.46 -12.45
C GLN A 50 7.75 4.84 -12.94
N SER A 51 6.73 4.88 -13.80
CA SER A 51 6.15 6.13 -14.32
C SER A 51 4.88 6.57 -13.59
N ALA A 52 4.41 5.81 -12.60
CA ALA A 52 3.17 6.09 -11.89
C ALA A 52 3.43 6.61 -10.48
N ASP A 53 2.67 7.65 -10.08
CA ASP A 53 2.71 8.15 -8.69
C ASP A 53 2.04 7.19 -7.70
N LEU A 54 1.03 6.46 -8.16
CA LEU A 54 0.23 5.51 -7.39
C LEU A 54 -0.12 4.29 -8.25
N VAL A 55 0.18 3.10 -7.73
CA VAL A 55 -0.25 1.82 -8.27
C VAL A 55 -1.31 1.24 -7.35
N VAL A 56 -2.51 0.99 -7.87
CA VAL A 56 -3.61 0.38 -7.12
C VAL A 56 -3.83 -1.05 -7.61
N VAL A 57 -3.82 -1.99 -6.67
CA VAL A 57 -4.06 -3.41 -6.89
C VAL A 57 -5.31 -3.80 -6.12
N GLY A 58 -6.39 -4.11 -6.85
CA GLY A 58 -7.65 -4.58 -6.26
C GLY A 58 -7.56 -6.01 -5.72
N ARG A 59 -8.21 -6.27 -4.58
CA ARG A 59 -8.37 -7.59 -3.96
C ARG A 59 -9.85 -7.98 -4.00
N SER A 60 -10.18 -9.11 -4.65
CA SER A 60 -11.55 -9.64 -4.69
C SER A 60 -11.83 -10.57 -3.50
N PRO A 61 -12.91 -10.35 -2.71
CA PRO A 61 -13.20 -11.15 -1.52
C PRO A 61 -14.01 -12.44 -1.74
N SER A 62 -14.74 -12.61 -2.86
CA SER A 62 -15.91 -13.54 -2.91
C SER A 62 -15.88 -14.68 -3.94
N GLN A 63 -14.72 -15.10 -4.46
CA GLN A 63 -14.61 -16.40 -5.14
C GLN A 63 -13.34 -17.14 -4.71
N ALA A 64 -13.55 -18.28 -4.05
CA ALA A 64 -12.65 -19.43 -4.00
C ALA A 64 -11.15 -19.12 -4.26
N GLY A 65 -10.51 -18.51 -3.27
CA GLY A 65 -9.06 -18.53 -3.14
C GLY A 65 -8.40 -17.17 -3.30
N ALA A 66 -7.52 -16.91 -2.35
CA ALA A 66 -6.30 -16.11 -2.49
C ALA A 66 -5.36 -16.61 -3.63
N ARG A 67 -5.92 -17.10 -4.74
CA ARG A 67 -5.28 -17.59 -5.97
C ARG A 67 -5.49 -16.65 -7.16
N CYS A 68 -6.27 -15.58 -7.04
CA CYS A 68 -6.51 -14.66 -8.17
C CYS A 68 -5.23 -13.91 -8.63
N TRP A 69 -4.16 -13.95 -7.84
CA TRP A 69 -2.80 -13.60 -8.28
C TRP A 69 -1.83 -14.78 -8.09
N MET A 70 -2.18 -15.95 -8.66
CA MET A 70 -1.34 -17.14 -8.95
C MET A 70 0.15 -17.09 -8.52
N GLY A 71 0.44 -17.11 -7.21
CA GLY A 71 1.82 -17.17 -6.69
C GLY A 71 2.70 -15.95 -6.99
N ILE A 72 2.12 -14.79 -7.34
CA ILE A 72 2.89 -13.59 -7.69
C ILE A 72 3.15 -12.76 -6.43
N ARG A 73 4.43 -12.69 -6.06
CA ARG A 73 4.94 -11.94 -4.91
C ARG A 73 5.02 -10.44 -5.17
N LEU A 74 3.85 -9.79 -5.24
CA LEU A 74 3.77 -8.35 -5.47
C LEU A 74 4.25 -7.51 -4.29
N GLY A 75 4.28 -8.06 -3.08
CA GLY A 75 4.75 -7.33 -1.89
C GLY A 75 6.15 -6.77 -2.11
N SER A 76 7.02 -7.56 -2.76
CA SER A 76 8.38 -7.15 -3.14
C SER A 76 8.45 -5.88 -3.98
N LEU A 77 7.41 -5.54 -4.76
CA LEU A 77 7.39 -4.30 -5.56
C LEU A 77 7.40 -3.05 -4.68
N ALA A 78 6.86 -3.10 -3.47
CA ALA A 78 6.88 -1.95 -2.56
C ALA A 78 8.29 -1.48 -2.21
N ALA A 79 9.27 -2.38 -2.24
CA ALA A 79 10.67 -2.06 -2.02
C ALA A 79 11.39 -1.53 -3.27
N GLU A 80 10.77 -1.64 -4.44
CA GLU A 80 11.39 -1.38 -5.75
C GLU A 80 10.82 -0.14 -6.45
N ILE A 81 9.63 0.32 -6.05
CA ILE A 81 8.99 1.50 -6.63
C ILE A 81 9.29 2.73 -5.77
N ASN A 82 9.32 3.91 -6.40
CA ASN A 82 9.49 5.18 -5.68
C ASN A 82 8.13 5.84 -5.28
N GLY A 83 7.04 5.37 -5.93
CA GLY A 83 5.68 5.84 -5.73
C GLY A 83 4.95 5.12 -4.60
N ILE A 84 3.62 5.19 -4.61
CA ILE A 84 2.75 4.52 -3.64
C ILE A 84 2.22 3.22 -4.25
N LEU A 85 2.26 2.12 -3.51
CA LEU A 85 1.59 0.86 -3.86
C LEU A 85 0.44 0.61 -2.89
N ALA A 86 -0.79 0.62 -3.38
CA ALA A 86 -1.98 0.37 -2.59
C ALA A 86 -2.64 -0.95 -3.00
N PHE A 87 -2.79 -1.86 -2.03
CA PHE A 87 -3.63 -3.03 -2.14
C PHE A 87 -4.99 -2.72 -1.54
N VAL A 88 -5.97 -2.52 -2.41
CA VAL A 88 -7.32 -2.08 -2.04
C VAL A 88 -8.25 -3.27 -2.01
N GLN A 89 -8.96 -3.44 -0.91
CA GLN A 89 -9.99 -4.47 -0.78
C GLN A 89 -11.37 -3.86 -1.07
N ASP A 90 -12.25 -4.59 -1.77
CA ASP A 90 -13.60 -4.10 -2.15
C ASP A 90 -14.41 -3.58 -0.95
N ALA A 91 -14.13 -4.09 0.24
CA ALA A 91 -14.64 -3.56 1.49
C ALA A 91 -13.73 -2.45 2.06
N TRP A 92 -13.51 -1.35 1.32
CA TRP A 92 -12.90 -0.11 1.87
C TRP A 92 -13.66 0.43 3.10
N LEU A 93 -14.79 -0.19 3.46
CA LEU A 93 -15.67 0.16 4.55
C LEU A 93 -15.39 -0.58 5.87
N THR A 94 -14.57 -1.63 5.89
CA THR A 94 -14.24 -2.35 7.14
C THR A 94 -13.22 -1.57 7.96
N GLY A 95 -13.24 -1.73 9.29
CA GLY A 95 -12.34 -1.01 10.19
C GLY A 95 -12.78 0.40 10.58
N LYS A 96 -12.17 0.91 11.65
CA LYS A 96 -12.51 2.18 12.33
C LYS A 96 -11.29 3.05 12.64
N SER A 97 -10.13 2.75 12.08
CA SER A 97 -8.91 3.53 12.27
C SER A 97 -7.99 3.49 11.06
N VAL A 98 -7.03 4.41 11.02
CA VAL A 98 -5.88 4.39 10.11
C VAL A 98 -4.66 3.97 10.92
N ALA A 99 -4.03 2.86 10.55
CA ALA A 99 -2.78 2.43 11.17
C ALA A 99 -1.59 3.04 10.40
N LEU A 100 -0.68 3.71 11.11
CA LEU A 100 0.58 4.23 10.58
C LEU A 100 1.73 3.39 11.14
N VAL A 101 2.57 2.83 10.27
CA VAL A 101 3.87 2.29 10.66
C VAL A 101 4.91 3.38 10.50
N TYR A 102 5.68 3.65 11.56
CA TYR A 102 6.65 4.74 11.59
C TYR A 102 7.99 4.25 12.16
N ASP A 103 9.07 4.39 11.40
CA ASP A 103 10.42 3.94 11.79
C ASP A 103 11.45 5.09 11.80
N GLY A 104 10.96 6.34 11.82
CA GLY A 104 11.80 7.54 11.85
C GLY A 104 12.53 7.89 10.55
N THR A 105 12.33 7.12 9.48
CA THR A 105 12.90 7.43 8.17
C THR A 105 12.17 8.58 7.48
N GLU A 106 12.77 9.16 6.43
CA GLU A 106 12.09 10.13 5.57
C GLU A 106 10.84 9.53 4.91
N CYS A 107 10.93 8.25 4.52
CA CYS A 107 9.79 7.50 3.99
C CYS A 107 8.64 7.41 5.01
N ALA A 108 8.95 7.18 6.29
CA ALA A 108 7.95 7.20 7.36
C ALA A 108 7.28 8.57 7.54
N SER A 109 7.99 9.68 7.30
CA SER A 109 7.38 11.02 7.30
C SER A 109 6.37 11.20 6.15
N ARG A 110 6.66 10.64 4.97
CA ARG A 110 5.69 10.59 3.85
C ARG A 110 4.50 9.70 4.18
N CYS A 111 4.73 8.56 4.84
CA CYS A 111 3.67 7.70 5.36
C CYS A 111 2.76 8.44 6.34
N LEU A 112 3.34 9.21 7.27
CA LEU A 112 2.59 10.04 8.22
C LEU A 112 1.69 11.03 7.50
N ALA A 113 2.23 11.81 6.56
CA ALA A 113 1.45 12.79 5.80
C ALA A 113 0.29 12.13 5.04
N LEU A 114 0.53 10.96 4.43
CA LEU A 114 -0.52 10.20 3.73
C LEU A 114 -1.58 9.67 4.72
N ALA A 115 -1.16 9.09 5.84
CA ALA A 115 -2.05 8.56 6.86
C ALA A 115 -2.92 9.66 7.48
N GLN A 116 -2.36 10.85 7.75
CA GLN A 116 -3.10 12.01 8.23
C GLN A 116 -4.15 12.48 7.22
N ARG A 117 -3.81 12.53 5.93
CA ARG A 117 -4.78 12.90 4.88
C ARG A 117 -5.92 11.90 4.78
N ILE A 118 -5.63 10.60 4.83
CA ILE A 118 -6.67 9.56 4.81
C ILE A 118 -7.55 9.67 6.06
N ALA A 119 -6.93 9.79 7.25
CA ALA A 119 -7.65 9.92 8.51
C ALA A 119 -8.56 11.16 8.55
N ALA A 120 -8.09 12.29 8.04
CA ALA A 120 -8.88 13.53 7.97
C ALA A 120 -10.06 13.39 7.00
N ASN A 121 -9.83 12.88 5.78
CA ASN A 121 -10.87 12.75 4.76
C ASN A 121 -11.94 11.72 5.14
N GLU A 122 -11.55 10.63 5.80
CA GLU A 122 -12.45 9.57 6.23
C GLU A 122 -13.03 9.80 7.63
N ASN A 123 -12.62 10.88 8.32
CA ASN A 123 -12.93 11.16 9.72
C ASN A 123 -12.65 9.96 10.65
N LEU A 124 -11.46 9.36 10.51
CA LEU A 124 -11.02 8.20 11.27
C LEU A 124 -9.90 8.57 12.25
N PRO A 125 -9.86 7.96 13.45
CA PRO A 125 -8.72 8.08 14.34
C PRO A 125 -7.49 7.37 13.78
N MET A 126 -6.31 7.84 14.19
CA MET A 126 -5.04 7.21 13.85
C MET A 126 -4.50 6.35 15.01
N VAL A 127 -3.86 5.24 14.67
CA VAL A 127 -3.04 4.41 15.57
C VAL A 127 -1.63 4.34 14.99
N ALA A 128 -0.61 4.63 15.79
CA ALA A 128 0.78 4.56 15.36
C ALA A 128 1.46 3.29 15.88
N VAL A 129 2.18 2.61 14.99
CA VAL A 129 3.07 1.49 15.30
C VAL A 129 4.50 1.96 15.03
N LEU A 130 5.24 2.20 16.11
CA LEU A 130 6.60 2.72 16.06
C LEU A 130 7.58 1.56 15.97
N VAL A 131 8.32 1.47 14.86
CA VAL A 131 9.26 0.37 14.60
C VAL A 131 10.68 0.84 14.86
N GLY A 132 11.27 0.38 15.96
CA GLY A 132 12.62 0.81 16.37
C GLY A 132 12.97 0.34 17.78
N ASN A 133 14.10 0.83 18.30
CA ASN A 133 14.42 0.59 19.71
C ASN A 133 13.53 1.46 20.63
N PRO A 134 13.35 1.09 21.91
CA PRO A 134 12.46 1.81 22.83
C PRO A 134 12.79 3.30 23.01
N ARG A 135 14.06 3.70 22.89
CA ARG A 135 14.48 5.11 23.03
C ARG A 135 14.01 5.93 21.83
N ASP A 136 14.22 5.40 20.62
CA ASP A 136 13.77 6.04 19.39
C ASP A 136 12.24 6.11 19.31
N CYS A 137 11.54 5.03 19.67
CA CYS A 137 10.08 5.03 19.76
C CYS A 137 9.56 6.11 20.72
N SER A 138 10.17 6.25 21.90
CA SER A 138 9.79 7.30 22.86
C SER A 138 10.02 8.70 22.30
N ARG A 139 11.15 8.91 21.61
CA ARG A 139 11.48 10.19 20.97
C ARG A 139 10.49 10.54 19.84
N TRP A 140 10.17 9.58 18.97
CA TRP A 140 9.22 9.80 17.88
C TRP A 140 7.81 10.02 18.39
N GLN A 141 7.37 9.28 19.41
CA GLN A 141 6.08 9.50 20.06
C GLN A 141 5.95 10.94 20.59
N ALA A 142 7.00 11.45 21.26
CA ALA A 142 7.00 12.83 21.75
C ALA A 142 6.94 13.86 20.60
N ALA A 143 7.73 13.66 19.54
CA ALA A 143 7.74 14.54 18.37
C ALA A 143 6.38 14.57 17.67
N LEU A 144 5.83 13.39 17.37
CA LEU A 144 4.55 13.22 16.67
C LEU A 144 3.34 13.64 17.53
N GLY A 145 3.42 13.51 18.86
CA GLY A 145 2.35 13.90 19.78
C GLY A 145 2.25 15.40 20.02
N SER A 146 3.29 16.17 19.67
CA SER A 146 3.33 17.63 19.85
C SER A 146 2.61 18.42 18.74
N ASP A 147 2.29 17.77 17.61
CA ASP A 147 1.61 18.41 16.49
C ASP A 147 0.09 18.44 16.70
N SER A 148 -0.44 19.64 16.98
CA SER A 148 -1.85 19.84 17.36
C SER A 148 -2.83 19.93 16.18
N ALA A 149 -2.33 20.13 14.95
CA ALA A 149 -3.16 20.43 13.78
C ALA A 149 -3.61 19.17 13.00
N ALA A 150 -2.98 18.02 13.25
CA ALA A 150 -3.27 16.77 12.55
C ALA A 150 -4.28 15.88 13.31
N PRO A 151 -4.98 14.94 12.62
CA PRO A 151 -5.77 13.93 13.30
C PRO A 151 -4.91 13.21 14.36
N ARG A 152 -5.34 13.32 15.62
CA ARG A 152 -4.55 12.85 16.75
C ARG A 152 -4.41 11.33 16.71
N VAL A 153 -3.16 10.88 16.81
CA VAL A 153 -2.84 9.49 17.14
C VAL A 153 -3.42 9.17 18.52
N ARG A 154 -4.39 8.25 18.57
CA ARG A 154 -5.08 7.88 19.82
C ARG A 154 -4.32 6.81 20.61
N GLN A 155 -3.55 5.99 19.91
CA GLN A 155 -2.85 4.85 20.49
C GLN A 155 -1.47 4.69 19.84
N TRP A 156 -0.51 4.29 20.67
CA TRP A 156 0.89 4.09 20.29
C TRP A 156 1.30 2.67 20.65
N HIS A 157 1.89 1.96 19.70
CA HIS A 157 2.44 0.64 19.92
C HIS A 157 3.91 0.65 19.52
N GLY A 158 4.81 0.40 20.46
CA GLY A 158 6.22 0.17 20.16
C GLY A 158 6.42 -1.26 19.67
N LEU A 159 7.10 -1.42 18.55
CA LEU A 159 7.46 -2.70 17.98
C LEU A 159 8.95 -2.70 17.67
N GLU A 160 9.71 -3.59 18.28
CA GLU A 160 11.12 -3.74 17.91
C GLU A 160 11.22 -4.36 16.51
N THR A 161 12.20 -3.96 15.71
CA THR A 161 12.37 -4.46 14.32
C THR A 161 12.36 -6.00 14.20
N PRO A 162 13.00 -6.78 15.09
CA PRO A 162 12.91 -8.25 15.05
C PRO A 162 11.47 -8.79 15.17
N ARG A 163 10.57 -8.00 15.78
CA ARG A 163 9.16 -8.33 16.02
C ARG A 163 8.21 -7.76 14.98
N LEU A 164 8.70 -7.28 13.83
CA LEU A 164 7.86 -6.86 12.70
C LEU A 164 6.79 -7.89 12.28
N GLY A 165 6.93 -9.15 12.68
CA GLY A 165 5.97 -10.22 12.45
C GLY A 165 4.69 -10.13 13.23
N ASP A 166 4.70 -9.39 14.34
CA ASP A 166 3.55 -9.18 15.21
C ASP A 166 2.69 -8.01 14.70
N LEU A 167 3.13 -7.32 13.64
CA LEU A 167 2.42 -6.20 13.02
C LEU A 167 0.96 -6.53 12.65
N PRO A 168 0.62 -7.70 12.07
CA PRO A 168 -0.77 -8.06 11.81
C PRO A 168 -1.64 -8.05 13.07
N ASP A 169 -1.11 -8.52 14.20
CA ASP A 169 -1.87 -8.58 15.45
C ASP A 169 -2.13 -7.19 16.02
N VAL A 170 -1.13 -6.31 15.97
CA VAL A 170 -1.27 -4.91 16.38
C VAL A 170 -2.29 -4.18 15.51
N VAL A 171 -2.25 -4.38 14.20
CA VAL A 171 -3.15 -3.72 13.23
C VAL A 171 -4.59 -4.24 13.36
N ARG A 172 -4.74 -5.54 13.63
CA ARG A 172 -6.05 -6.16 13.90
C ARG A 172 -6.65 -5.64 15.21
N ALA A 173 -5.84 -5.57 16.28
CA ALA A 173 -6.28 -5.00 17.56
C ALA A 173 -6.69 -3.52 17.43
N ALA A 174 -6.01 -2.77 16.56
CA ALA A 174 -6.35 -1.39 16.22
C ALA A 174 -7.64 -1.27 15.37
N ASN A 175 -8.20 -2.38 14.88
CA ASN A 175 -9.35 -2.42 13.97
C ASN A 175 -9.15 -1.49 12.76
N ALA A 176 -7.97 -1.56 12.14
CA ALA A 176 -7.60 -0.66 11.06
C ALA A 176 -8.38 -0.93 9.77
N ARG A 177 -8.83 0.14 9.11
CA ARG A 177 -9.38 0.13 7.75
C ARG A 177 -8.27 0.09 6.71
N VAL A 178 -7.18 0.79 7.01
CA VAL A 178 -6.00 0.86 6.16
C VAL A 178 -4.76 0.94 7.04
N ILE A 179 -3.71 0.24 6.62
CA ILE A 179 -2.36 0.39 7.15
C ILE A 179 -1.50 1.12 6.12
N VAL A 180 -0.81 2.16 6.55
CA VAL A 180 0.18 2.90 5.76
C VAL A 180 1.55 2.58 6.33
N LEU A 181 2.48 2.10 5.49
CA LEU A 181 3.81 1.68 5.93
C LEU A 181 4.90 2.03 4.91
N PRO A 182 6.14 2.20 5.36
CA PRO A 182 7.27 2.33 4.45
C PRO A 182 7.52 1.03 3.68
N GLY A 183 7.63 1.13 2.35
CA GLY A 183 7.85 0.00 1.46
C GLY A 183 9.21 -0.68 1.65
N HIS A 184 10.21 0.06 2.15
CA HIS A 184 11.53 -0.51 2.46
C HIS A 184 11.51 -1.52 3.62
N LEU A 185 10.45 -1.56 4.44
CA LEU A 185 10.31 -2.60 5.46
C LEU A 185 10.22 -4.00 4.85
N GLU A 186 9.77 -4.12 3.60
CA GLU A 186 9.80 -5.38 2.84
C GLU A 186 11.25 -5.86 2.58
N LYS A 187 12.24 -4.95 2.49
CA LYS A 187 13.68 -5.31 2.41
C LYS A 187 14.19 -5.87 3.73
N GLN A 188 13.71 -5.34 4.85
CA GLN A 188 14.11 -5.76 6.21
C GLN A 188 13.45 -7.09 6.60
N ARG A 189 12.19 -7.28 6.19
CA ARG A 189 11.44 -8.51 6.38
C ARG A 189 10.76 -8.89 5.07
N PRO A 190 11.40 -9.76 4.27
CA PRO A 190 10.78 -10.30 3.07
C PRO A 190 9.43 -10.95 3.40
N GLU A 191 8.46 -10.76 2.51
CA GLU A 191 7.08 -11.27 2.64
C GLU A 191 6.26 -10.59 3.75
N LEU A 192 6.70 -9.44 4.27
CA LEU A 192 5.92 -8.65 5.23
C LEU A 192 4.56 -8.26 4.65
N ILE A 193 4.54 -7.66 3.46
CA ILE A 193 3.31 -7.22 2.79
C ILE A 193 2.44 -8.42 2.42
N GLU A 194 3.03 -9.54 2.01
CA GLU A 194 2.28 -10.77 1.73
C GLU A 194 1.66 -11.38 2.99
N SER A 195 2.39 -11.34 4.10
CA SER A 195 1.89 -11.73 5.41
C SER A 195 0.72 -10.84 5.83
N LEU A 196 0.85 -9.52 5.69
CA LEU A 196 -0.23 -8.57 5.95
C LEU A 196 -1.44 -8.83 5.05
N LEU A 197 -1.24 -9.01 3.75
CA LEU A 197 -2.30 -9.34 2.79
C LEU A 197 -3.02 -10.63 3.19
N ARG A 198 -2.30 -11.65 3.67
CA ARG A 198 -2.88 -12.93 4.06
C ARG A 198 -3.68 -12.85 5.37
N GLN A 199 -3.22 -12.03 6.30
CA GLN A 199 -3.72 -12.03 7.68
C GLN A 199 -4.69 -10.88 8.00
N LEU A 200 -4.73 -9.85 7.14
CA LEU A 200 -5.53 -8.65 7.32
C LEU A 200 -6.58 -8.50 6.22
N GLU A 201 -7.76 -8.07 6.67
CA GLU A 201 -8.91 -7.70 5.84
C GLU A 201 -8.97 -6.18 5.59
N CYS A 202 -7.89 -5.46 5.90
CA CYS A 202 -7.76 -4.03 5.67
C CYS A 202 -6.99 -3.76 4.39
N SER A 203 -7.11 -2.53 3.87
CA SER A 203 -6.28 -2.08 2.76
C SER A 203 -4.83 -1.86 3.24
N ILE A 204 -3.86 -2.09 2.36
CA ILE A 204 -2.43 -1.94 2.68
C ILE A 204 -1.85 -0.93 1.70
N VAL A 205 -1.19 0.11 2.22
CA VAL A 205 -0.57 1.16 1.42
C VAL A 205 0.91 1.23 1.78
N ALA A 206 1.75 0.77 0.85
CA ALA A 206 3.19 0.85 0.99
C ALA A 206 3.71 2.08 0.24
N VAL A 207 4.52 2.90 0.91
CA VAL A 207 5.12 4.10 0.31
C VAL A 207 6.56 3.79 -0.04
N GLY A 208 6.93 3.91 -1.32
CA GLY A 208 8.30 3.73 -1.79
C GLY A 208 9.24 4.80 -1.23
N GLU A 209 10.55 4.56 -1.30
CA GLU A 209 11.54 5.62 -1.06
C GLU A 209 11.33 6.70 -2.13
N GLY A 210 11.31 7.99 -1.75
CA GLY A 210 11.02 9.05 -2.72
C GLY A 210 12.08 9.05 -3.83
N PRO A 211 11.87 9.77 -4.95
CA PRO A 211 13.01 10.09 -5.79
C PRO A 211 14.06 10.71 -4.88
N GLU A 212 15.27 10.12 -4.82
CA GLU A 212 16.40 10.73 -4.14
C GLU A 212 16.43 12.18 -4.60
N THR A 213 16.14 13.12 -3.69
CA THR A 213 16.52 14.50 -3.95
C THR A 213 18.03 14.44 -4.11
N ALA A 214 18.49 14.53 -5.35
CA ALA A 214 19.89 14.71 -5.73
C ALA A 214 20.38 16.05 -5.16
N ALA A 215 20.54 16.11 -3.85
CA ALA A 215 20.82 17.31 -3.08
C ALA A 215 21.78 17.00 -1.92
N THR A 216 22.71 16.06 -2.10
CA THR A 216 23.92 16.01 -1.27
C THR A 216 25.15 15.45 -2.00
N ALA A 217 25.34 15.83 -3.26
CA ALA A 217 26.56 15.49 -4.01
C ALA A 217 27.16 16.72 -4.71
N HIS A 218 27.33 17.83 -3.98
CA HIS A 218 28.20 18.95 -4.39
C HIS A 218 28.57 19.87 -3.21
N ARG A 219 28.99 19.28 -2.08
CA ARG A 219 29.81 19.98 -1.09
C ARG A 219 30.82 19.02 -0.47
N ARG A 220 31.99 18.93 -1.11
CA ARG A 220 33.30 18.92 -0.47
C ARG A 220 34.36 19.08 -1.55
#